data_AF-A0A920UWX8-F1
#
_entry.id   AF-A0A920UWX8-F1
#
_cell.length_a   1.000
_cell.length_b   1.000
_cell.length_c   1.000
_cell.angle_alpha   90.00
_cell.angle_beta   90.00
_cell.angle_gamma   90.00
#
_symmetry.space_group_name_H-M   'P 1'
#
loop_
_entity.id
_entity.type
_entity.pdbx_description
1 polymer ?
#
loop_
_entity_poly.entity_id
_entity_poly.type
_entity_poly.pdbx_seq_one_letter_code
_entity_poly.pdbx_strand_id
1 'polypeptide(L)' 'MSRITLDELDQLTREKLPFAAACGIKAERLDSGSVTVRAIYQSQFLRPGGTLSGPS' A
#
# COMPACT_ATOMS: atom_id res chain seq x y z
N MET A 1 15.31 0.13 15.24
CA MET A 1 13.95 -0.44 15.28
C MET A 1 12.98 0.59 14.77
N SER A 2 11.89 0.17 14.09
CA SER A 2 10.83 1.07 13.68
C SER A 2 10.20 1.76 14.90
N ARG A 3 9.89 3.05 14.80
CA ARG A 3 9.22 3.83 15.85
C ARG A 3 7.70 3.67 15.86
N ILE A 4 7.18 2.85 14.94
CA ILE A 4 5.76 2.60 14.72
C ILE A 4 5.56 1.13 14.34
N THR A 5 4.47 0.54 14.80
CA THR A 5 4.02 -0.80 14.41
C THR A 5 3.37 -0.80 13.03
N LEU A 6 3.16 -1.99 12.45
CA LEU A 6 2.42 -2.13 11.19
C LEU A 6 0.98 -1.65 11.34
N ASP A 7 0.32 -1.93 12.47
CA ASP A 7 -1.08 -1.54 12.70
C ASP A 7 -1.24 -0.03 12.89
N GLU A 8 -0.33 0.61 13.60
CA GLU A 8 -0.31 2.08 13.72
C GLU A 8 -0.04 2.75 12.36
N LEU A 9 0.84 2.18 11.53
CA LEU A 9 1.09 2.68 10.17
C LEU A 9 -0.14 2.49 9.26
N ASP A 10 -0.82 1.36 9.37
CA ASP A 10 -2.06 1.06 8.65
C ASP A 10 -3.19 2.03 9.06
N GLN A 11 -3.30 2.33 10.36
CA GLN A 11 -4.21 3.34 10.87
C GLN A 11 -3.92 4.74 10.31
N LEU A 12 -2.66 5.18 10.36
CA LEU A 12 -2.24 6.46 9.77
C LEU A 12 -2.51 6.50 8.26
N THR A 13 -2.29 5.40 7.56
CA THR A 13 -2.54 5.30 6.11
C THR A 13 -4.03 5.51 5.81
N ARG A 14 -4.93 4.88 6.57
CA ARG A 14 -6.38 5.09 6.42
C ARG A 14 -6.80 6.54 6.69
N GLU A 15 -6.20 7.16 7.70
CA GLU A 15 -6.57 8.52 8.13
C GLU A 15 -5.98 9.63 7.24
N LYS A 16 -4.77 9.44 6.74
CA LYS A 16 -3.98 10.49 6.07
C LYS A 16 -3.76 10.26 4.59
N LEU A 17 -3.89 9.02 4.12
CA LEU A 17 -3.62 8.61 2.74
C LEU A 17 -4.81 7.79 2.17
N PRO A 18 -6.02 8.38 2.08
CA PRO A 18 -7.23 7.66 1.67
C PRO A 18 -7.10 6.98 0.30
N PHE A 19 -6.32 7.55 -0.63
CA PHE A 19 -6.02 6.90 -1.91
C PHE A 19 -5.20 5.61 -1.75
N ALA A 20 -4.16 5.62 -0.92
CA ALA A 20 -3.36 4.42 -0.67
C ALA A 20 -4.20 3.32 0.00
N ALA A 21 -5.07 3.70 0.93
CA ALA A 21 -6.03 2.78 1.53
C ALA A 21 -7.02 2.22 0.50
N ALA A 22 -7.57 3.06 -0.39
CA ALA A 22 -8.48 2.63 -1.46
C ALA A 22 -7.81 1.67 -2.47
N CYS A 23 -6.53 1.88 -2.76
CA CYS A 23 -5.70 0.96 -3.57
C CYS A 23 -5.30 -0.31 -2.81
N GLY A 24 -5.69 -0.45 -1.54
CA GLY A 24 -5.31 -1.60 -0.71
C GLY A 24 -3.82 -1.70 -0.46
N ILE A 25 -3.09 -0.59 -0.45
CA ILE A 25 -1.67 -0.56 -0.14
C ILE A 25 -1.51 -0.80 1.38
N LYS A 26 -0.89 -1.91 1.74
CA LYS A 26 -0.67 -2.32 3.13
C LYS A 26 0.79 -2.67 3.36
N ALA A 27 1.39 -2.16 4.43
CA ALA A 27 2.73 -2.55 4.84
C ALA A 27 2.73 -3.99 5.40
N GLU A 28 3.71 -4.79 4.98
CA GLU A 28 3.92 -6.16 5.47
C GLU A 28 5.16 -6.29 6.35
N ARG A 29 6.15 -5.39 6.15
CA ARG A 29 7.40 -5.40 6.91
C ARG A 29 8.02 -4.02 6.99
N LEU A 30 8.51 -3.66 8.17
CA LEU A 30 9.27 -2.44 8.43
C LEU A 30 10.69 -2.80 8.83
N ASP A 31 11.65 -2.37 8.02
CA ASP A 31 13.07 -2.56 8.23
C ASP A 31 13.75 -1.19 8.46
N SER A 32 15.02 -1.19 8.84
CA SER A 32 15.77 0.07 8.95
C SER A 32 15.95 0.70 7.57
N GLY A 33 15.31 1.85 7.34
CA GLY A 33 15.41 2.60 6.08
C GLY A 33 14.65 2.01 4.90
N SER A 34 13.85 0.95 5.09
CA SER A 34 13.02 0.39 4.02
C SER A 34 11.71 -0.20 4.54
N VAL A 35 10.74 -0.32 3.64
CA VAL A 35 9.42 -0.92 3.89
C VAL A 35 9.05 -1.81 2.72
N THR A 36 8.42 -2.94 3.02
CA THR A 36 7.73 -3.75 2.00
C THR A 36 6.24 -3.54 2.14
N VAL A 37 5.59 -3.20 1.04
CA VAL A 37 4.14 -3.02 0.95
C VAL A 37 3.54 -3.98 -0.09
N ARG A 38 2.29 -4.36 0.13
CA ARG A 38 1.46 -5.06 -0.85
C ARG A 38 0.33 -4.14 -1.27
N ALA A 39 0.14 -3.94 -2.56
CA ALA A 39 -1.10 -3.39 -3.11
C ALA A 39 -2.06 -4.54 -3.41
N ILE A 40 -3.35 -4.35 -3.12
CA ILE A 40 -4.36 -5.34 -3.47
C ILE A 40 -4.56 -5.29 -4.99
N TYR A 41 -4.44 -6.45 -5.63
CA TYR A 41 -4.89 -6.65 -7.00
C TYR A 41 -6.40 -6.41 -7.08
N GLN A 42 -6.83 -5.38 -7.81
CA GLN A 42 -8.22 -5.17 -8.17
C GLN A 42 -8.31 -5.00 -9.69
N SER A 43 -9.34 -5.59 -10.30
CA SER A 43 -9.52 -5.59 -11.77
C SER A 43 -9.56 -4.17 -12.36
N GLN A 44 -10.03 -3.20 -11.58
CA GLN A 44 -10.04 -1.77 -11.94
C GLN A 44 -8.64 -1.16 -12.16
N PHE A 45 -7.58 -1.79 -11.65
CA PHE A 45 -6.19 -1.34 -11.82
C PHE A 45 -5.47 -2.03 -12.98
N LEU A 46 -6.19 -2.78 -13.81
CA LEU A 46 -5.61 -3.47 -14.97
C LEU A 46 -5.85 -2.70 -16.25
N ARG A 47 -4.85 -2.67 -17.12
CA ARG A 47 -5.01 -2.27 -18.52
C ARG A 47 -5.53 -3.45 -19.36
N PRO A 48 -6.05 -3.20 -20.58
CA PRO A 48 -6.33 -4.27 -21.52
C PRO A 48 -5.13 -5.20 -21.68
N GLY A 49 -5.35 -6.51 -21.51
CA GLY A 49 -4.28 -7.52 -21.45
C GLY A 49 -3.87 -7.97 -20.04
N GLY A 50 -4.49 -7.44 -18.98
CA GLY A 50 -4.45 -8.04 -17.63
C GLY A 50 -3.22 -7.72 -16.79
N THR A 51 -2.40 -6.75 -17.19
CA THR A 51 -1.27 -6.26 -16.40
C THR A 51 -1.65 -5.02 -15.59
N LEU A 52 -0.98 -4.79 -14.46
CA LEU A 52 -1.15 -3.58 -13.66
C LEU A 52 -0.87 -2.31 -14.49
N SER A 53 -1.76 -1.34 -14.36
CA SER A 53 -1.58 0.01 -14.88
C SER A 53 -0.52 0.75 -14.06
N GLY A 54 0.32 1.55 -14.72
CA GLY A 54 1.22 2.47 -14.04
C GLY A 54 0.46 3.67 -13.45
N PRO A 55 1.10 4.48 -12.60
CA PRO A 55 0.56 5.75 -12.18
C PRO A 55 0.51 6.69 -13.38
N SER A 56 -0.69 7.13 -13.76
CA SER A 56 -0.95 8.15 -14.79
C SER A 56 -1.19 9.51 -14.16
#